data_AF-A0A2S0MWK2-F1
#
_entry.id   AF-A0A2S0MWK2-F1
#
_cell.length_a   1.000
_cell.length_b   1.000
_cell.length_c   1.000
_cell.angle_alpha   90.00
_cell.angle_beta   90.00
_cell.angle_gamma   90.00
#
_symmetry.space_group_name_H-M   'P 1'
#
loop_
_entity.id
_entity.type
_entity.pdbx_description
1 polymer ?
#
loop_
_entity_poly.entity_id
_entity_poly.type
_entity_poly.pdbx_seq_one_letter_code
_entity_poly.pdbx_strand_id
1 'polypeptide(L)'
;MSNTSNYWIPAGDLSEGQALLLAVPSKAKPDPKVYPMLLAEKLQDLIDQDEKAAQSALEMSQEHLPALYQIAQDQPPKWWGTSLTNSDSMHSLLSHLDWSKPGKVQPLPQQDSLRSLLEQLP
;
A
#
# COMPACT_ATOMS: atom_id res chain seq x y z
N MET A 1 -9.19 -2.95 -22.12
CA MET A 1 -7.86 -3.61 -22.20
C MET A 1 -7.34 -3.69 -20.79
N SER A 2 -7.27 -4.89 -20.21
CA SER A 2 -6.75 -5.08 -18.86
C SER A 2 -5.24 -4.89 -18.87
N ASN A 3 -4.75 -3.72 -18.45
CA ASN A 3 -3.32 -3.47 -18.29
C ASN A 3 -2.83 -4.26 -17.07
N THR A 4 -2.32 -5.47 -17.29
CA THR A 4 -1.57 -6.22 -16.29
C THR A 4 -0.17 -5.63 -16.17
N SER A 5 -0.02 -4.64 -15.29
CA SER A 5 1.30 -4.12 -14.91
C SER A 5 2.03 -5.16 -14.06
N ASN A 6 3.35 -5.28 -14.26
CA ASN A 6 4.19 -6.14 -13.42
C ASN A 6 4.42 -5.45 -12.07
N TYR A 7 4.20 -6.20 -11.00
CA TYR A 7 4.47 -5.76 -9.64
C TYR A 7 5.56 -6.63 -9.02
N TRP A 8 6.42 -6.00 -8.22
CA TRP A 8 7.28 -6.71 -7.30
C TRP A 8 6.56 -6.88 -5.97
N ILE A 9 6.38 -8.12 -5.57
CA ILE A 9 5.80 -8.54 -4.30
C ILE A 9 6.98 -8.86 -3.36
N PRO A 10 7.03 -8.22 -2.18
CA PRO A 10 8.07 -8.51 -1.22
C PRO A 10 7.99 -9.92 -0.65
N ALA A 11 9.13 -10.42 -0.20
CA ALA A 11 9.20 -11.57 0.68
C ALA A 11 9.27 -11.12 2.14
N GLY A 12 8.80 -11.95 3.07
CA GLY A 12 8.77 -11.62 4.49
C GLY A 12 7.86 -12.57 5.27
N ASP A 13 7.69 -12.26 6.54
CA ASP A 13 6.68 -12.88 7.39
C ASP A 13 5.34 -12.13 7.24
N LEU A 14 4.71 -12.32 6.08
CA LEU A 14 3.52 -11.59 5.65
C LEU A 14 2.44 -12.55 5.15
N SER A 15 1.18 -12.23 5.41
CA SER A 15 0.06 -12.88 4.74
C SER A 15 0.05 -12.53 3.24
N GLU A 16 -0.71 -13.28 2.43
CA GLU A 16 -0.86 -12.97 1.00
C GLU A 16 -1.42 -11.56 0.78
N GLY A 17 -2.46 -11.17 1.52
CA GLY A 17 -3.05 -9.83 1.44
C GLY A 17 -2.07 -8.72 1.84
N GLN A 18 -1.27 -8.94 2.88
CA GLN A 18 -0.22 -8.00 3.30
C GLN A 18 0.89 -7.86 2.25
N ALA A 19 1.31 -8.97 1.64
CA ALA A 19 2.29 -8.95 0.57
C ALA A 19 1.77 -8.20 -0.67
N LEU A 20 0.47 -8.31 -0.98
CA LEU A 20 -0.18 -7.56 -2.06
C LEU A 20 -0.34 -6.06 -1.74
N LEU A 21 -0.67 -5.72 -0.49
CA LEU A 21 -0.65 -4.33 -0.01
C LEU A 21 0.75 -3.71 -0.20
N LEU A 22 1.79 -4.45 0.10
CA LEU A 22 3.18 -4.03 -0.03
C LEU A 22 3.79 -4.21 -1.44
N ALA A 23 3.03 -4.74 -2.39
CA ALA A 23 3.49 -4.89 -3.76
C ALA A 23 3.59 -3.51 -4.46
N VAL A 24 4.68 -3.29 -5.19
CA VAL A 24 4.97 -2.01 -5.88
C VAL A 24 5.16 -2.22 -7.38
N PRO A 25 4.80 -1.24 -8.23
CA PRO A 25 4.97 -1.35 -9.67
C PRO A 25 6.45 -1.38 -10.03
N SER A 26 6.98 -2.58 -10.26
CA SER A 26 8.37 -2.80 -10.61
C SER A 26 8.56 -4.14 -11.31
N LYS A 27 9.49 -4.18 -12.25
CA LYS A 27 9.88 -5.40 -12.99
C LYS A 27 10.96 -6.22 -12.28
N ALA A 28 11.51 -5.71 -11.19
CA ALA A 28 12.56 -6.34 -10.40
C ALA A 28 12.50 -5.87 -8.94
N LYS A 29 13.29 -6.49 -8.06
CA LYS A 29 13.42 -6.05 -6.67
C LYS A 29 13.92 -4.60 -6.63
N PRO A 30 13.16 -3.66 -6.04
CA PRO A 30 13.57 -2.27 -5.94
C PRO A 30 14.68 -2.10 -4.89
N ASP A 31 15.41 -0.99 -4.98
CA ASP A 31 16.30 -0.57 -3.91
C ASP A 31 15.46 -0.25 -2.65
N PRO A 32 15.83 -0.75 -1.46
CA PRO A 32 15.11 -0.47 -0.22
C PRO A 32 14.90 1.03 0.07
N LYS A 33 15.78 1.90 -0.41
CA LYS A 33 15.66 3.36 -0.26
C LYS A 33 14.62 3.98 -1.19
N VAL A 34 14.38 3.36 -2.35
CA VAL A 34 13.41 3.83 -3.35
C VAL A 34 12.03 3.19 -3.13
N TYR A 35 11.99 2.04 -2.47
CA TYR A 35 10.76 1.29 -2.23
C TYR A 35 9.64 2.09 -1.54
N PRO A 36 9.88 2.87 -0.46
CA PRO A 36 8.82 3.65 0.18
C PRO A 36 8.18 4.66 -0.77
N MET A 37 8.97 5.25 -1.68
CA MET A 37 8.46 6.18 -2.69
C MET A 37 7.53 5.46 -3.67
N LEU A 38 7.94 4.30 -4.18
CA LEU A 38 7.11 3.49 -5.09
C LEU A 38 5.82 3.01 -4.42
N LEU A 39 5.88 2.69 -3.12
CA LEU A 39 4.69 2.31 -2.34
C LEU A 39 3.75 3.51 -2.17
N ALA A 40 4.28 4.68 -1.84
CA ALA A 40 3.50 5.90 -1.71
C ALA A 40 2.83 6.29 -3.03
N GLU A 41 3.54 6.22 -4.16
CA GLU A 41 2.99 6.46 -5.50
C GLU A 41 1.87 5.46 -5.81
N LYS A 42 2.08 4.16 -5.58
CA LYS A 42 1.06 3.13 -5.80
C LYS A 42 -0.21 3.38 -4.97
N LEU A 43 -0.06 3.76 -3.70
CA LEU A 43 -1.20 4.08 -2.84
C LEU A 43 -1.89 5.37 -3.30
N GLN A 44 -1.13 6.38 -3.70
CA GLN A 44 -1.68 7.62 -4.23
C GLN A 44 -2.46 7.38 -5.53
N ASP A 45 -1.94 6.56 -6.44
CA ASP A 45 -2.64 6.18 -7.67
C ASP A 45 -3.99 5.49 -7.38
N LEU A 46 -4.07 4.69 -6.31
CA LEU A 46 -5.32 4.07 -5.88
C LEU A 46 -6.31 5.07 -5.29
N ILE A 47 -5.80 6.07 -4.56
CA ILE A 47 -6.60 7.17 -4.03
C ILE A 47 -7.13 8.03 -5.17
N ASP A 48 -6.29 8.39 -6.12
CA ASP A 48 -6.64 9.27 -7.24
C ASP A 48 -7.62 8.60 -8.22
N GLN A 49 -7.66 7.27 -8.27
CA GLN A 49 -8.64 6.49 -9.05
C GLN A 49 -10.07 6.62 -8.49
N ASP A 50 -10.23 6.67 -7.16
CA ASP A 50 -11.52 6.85 -6.51
C ASP A 50 -11.36 7.51 -5.13
N GLU A 51 -11.23 8.83 -5.13
CA GLU A 51 -10.99 9.62 -3.91
C GLU A 51 -12.11 9.44 -2.89
N LYS A 52 -13.36 9.30 -3.34
CA LYS A 52 -14.52 9.13 -2.44
C LYS A 52 -14.51 7.78 -1.76
N ALA A 53 -14.19 6.72 -2.50
CA ALA A 53 -14.03 5.39 -1.91
C ALA A 53 -12.82 5.34 -0.98
N ALA A 54 -11.72 6.02 -1.34
CA ALA A 54 -10.54 6.13 -0.49
C ALA A 54 -10.83 6.85 0.82
N GLN A 55 -11.51 8.00 0.77
CA GLN A 55 -11.93 8.74 1.95
C GLN A 55 -12.82 7.87 2.85
N SER A 56 -13.83 7.23 2.25
CA SER A 56 -14.75 6.35 2.98
C SER A 56 -13.99 5.20 3.66
N ALA A 57 -13.00 4.61 2.98
CA ALA A 57 -12.19 3.54 3.53
C ALA A 57 -11.33 4.00 4.72
N LEU A 58 -10.71 5.17 4.62
CA LEU A 58 -9.94 5.77 5.72
C LEU A 58 -10.83 6.11 6.91
N GLU A 59 -12.02 6.66 6.64
CA GLU A 59 -12.98 7.03 7.69
C GLU A 59 -13.55 5.79 8.41
N MET A 60 -13.90 4.75 7.66
CA MET A 60 -14.35 3.46 8.22
C MET A 60 -13.26 2.73 9.01
N SER A 61 -12.00 3.04 8.77
CA SER A 61 -10.88 2.46 9.51
C SER A 61 -10.76 3.01 10.93
N GLN A 62 -11.56 4.00 11.34
CA GLN A 62 -11.49 4.63 12.67
C GLN A 62 -11.54 3.63 13.84
N GLU A 63 -12.34 2.57 13.74
CA GLU A 63 -12.53 1.61 14.83
C GLU A 63 -11.30 0.73 15.10
N HIS A 64 -10.45 0.54 14.08
CA HIS A 64 -9.32 -0.38 14.13
C HIS A 64 -7.97 0.32 13.96
N LEU A 65 -7.94 1.43 13.23
CA LEU A 65 -6.74 2.15 12.80
C LEU A 65 -6.98 3.68 12.88
N PRO A 66 -6.98 4.27 14.10
CA PRO A 66 -7.28 5.69 14.30
C PRO A 66 -6.36 6.64 13.52
N ALA A 67 -5.11 6.23 13.28
CA ALA A 67 -4.14 7.00 12.50
C ALA A 67 -4.59 7.18 11.03
N LEU A 68 -5.28 6.20 10.45
CA LEU A 68 -5.81 6.30 9.09
C LEU A 68 -6.95 7.30 8.99
N TYR A 69 -7.83 7.30 10.00
CA TYR A 69 -8.88 8.31 10.12
C TYR A 69 -8.28 9.72 10.20
N GLN A 70 -7.23 9.91 11.02
CA GLN A 70 -6.55 11.20 11.13
C GLN A 70 -5.93 11.67 9.81
N ILE A 71 -5.36 10.76 9.00
CA ILE A 71 -4.84 11.10 7.67
C ILE A 71 -5.93 11.72 6.79
N ALA A 72 -7.15 11.15 6.80
CA ALA A 72 -8.27 11.69 6.03
C ALA A 72 -8.73 13.07 6.51
N GLN A 73 -8.64 13.37 7.81
CA GLN A 73 -9.07 14.65 8.38
C GLN A 73 -8.01 15.74 8.26
N ASP A 74 -6.74 15.40 8.49
CA ASP A 74 -5.66 16.38 8.70
C ASP A 74 -4.89 16.72 7.42
N GLN A 75 -4.94 15.84 6.41
CA GLN A 75 -4.14 15.97 5.19
C GLN A 75 -5.03 16.04 3.95
N PRO A 76 -4.67 16.85 2.92
CA PRO A 76 -5.37 16.79 1.65
C PRO A 76 -5.12 15.47 0.91
N PRO A 77 -6.08 14.98 0.09
CA PRO A 77 -6.02 13.67 -0.58
C PRO A 77 -4.73 13.38 -1.35
N LYS A 78 -4.14 14.42 -1.97
CA LYS A 78 -2.87 14.34 -2.72
C LYS A 78 -1.65 13.92 -1.88
N TRP A 79 -1.75 13.91 -0.55
CA TRP A 79 -0.68 13.48 0.35
C TRP A 79 -0.99 12.16 1.05
N TRP A 80 -2.20 11.63 0.90
CA TRP A 80 -2.63 10.44 1.63
C TRP A 80 -1.73 9.23 1.32
N GLY A 81 -1.28 9.01 0.08
CA GLY A 81 -0.38 7.90 -0.23
C GLY A 81 0.94 7.96 0.54
N THR A 82 1.50 9.18 0.68
CA THR A 82 2.72 9.41 1.49
C THR A 82 2.44 9.26 2.97
N SER A 83 1.35 9.82 3.47
CA SER A 83 0.97 9.74 4.89
C SER A 83 0.67 8.30 5.31
N LEU A 84 0.00 7.51 4.46
CA LEU A 84 -0.25 6.10 4.65
C LEU A 84 1.05 5.30 4.75
N THR A 85 1.97 5.57 3.84
CA THR A 85 3.28 4.88 3.81
C THR A 85 4.08 5.14 5.09
N ASN A 86 3.96 6.34 5.66
CA ASN A 86 4.65 6.73 6.89
C ASN A 86 3.84 6.46 8.18
N SER A 87 2.69 5.81 8.08
CA SER A 87 1.87 5.49 9.25
C SER A 87 2.50 4.39 10.10
N ASP A 88 2.22 4.36 11.39
CA ASP A 88 2.75 3.34 12.31
C ASP A 88 2.34 1.92 11.91
N SER A 89 1.09 1.72 11.48
CA SER A 89 0.61 0.42 10.99
C SER A 89 1.37 -0.03 9.74
N MET A 90 1.70 0.90 8.83
CA MET A 90 2.52 0.57 7.67
C MET A 90 3.95 0.26 8.09
N HIS A 91 4.58 1.06 8.96
CA HIS A 91 5.93 0.79 9.46
C HIS A 91 6.04 -0.55 10.17
N SER A 92 5.02 -0.93 10.94
CA SER A 92 4.91 -2.25 11.56
C SER A 92 4.97 -3.33 10.49
N LEU A 93 4.15 -3.22 9.44
CA LEU A 93 4.14 -4.19 8.34
C LEU A 93 5.46 -4.22 7.55
N LEU A 94 6.06 -3.06 7.30
CA LEU A 94 7.35 -2.93 6.62
C LEU A 94 8.50 -3.59 7.40
N SER A 95 8.39 -3.70 8.72
CA SER A 95 9.39 -4.37 9.56
C SER A 95 9.45 -5.88 9.33
N HIS A 96 8.37 -6.49 8.81
CA HIS A 96 8.31 -7.92 8.48
C HIS A 96 8.91 -8.26 7.10
N LEU A 97 9.36 -7.25 6.35
CA LEU A 97 10.01 -7.43 5.05
C LEU A 97 11.39 -8.08 5.20
N ASP A 98 11.63 -9.12 4.41
CA ASP A 98 12.93 -9.76 4.30
C ASP A 98 13.68 -9.28 3.05
N TRP A 99 14.46 -8.20 3.24
CA TRP A 99 15.31 -7.62 2.21
C TRP A 99 16.49 -8.50 1.79
N SER A 100 16.75 -9.66 2.41
CA SER A 100 17.75 -10.60 1.89
C SER A 100 17.20 -11.46 0.75
N LYS A 101 15.88 -11.63 0.68
CA LYS A 101 15.20 -12.45 -0.32
C LYS A 101 14.88 -11.66 -1.60
N PRO A 102 14.75 -12.33 -2.76
CA PRO A 102 14.49 -11.66 -4.04
C PRO A 102 13.05 -11.16 -4.20
N GLY A 103 12.09 -11.60 -3.37
CA GLY A 103 10.67 -11.37 -3.60
C GLY A 103 10.17 -12.11 -4.85
N LYS A 104 9.02 -11.70 -5.40
CA LYS A 104 8.44 -12.25 -6.63
C LYS A 104 8.02 -11.11 -7.55
N VAL A 105 8.18 -11.29 -8.86
CA VAL A 105 7.63 -10.38 -9.86
C VAL A 105 6.51 -11.11 -10.58
N GLN A 106 5.31 -10.57 -10.54
CA GLN A 106 4.16 -11.15 -11.22
C GLN A 106 3.20 -10.08 -11.71
N PRO A 107 2.46 -10.33 -12.80
CA PRO A 107 1.33 -9.50 -13.17
C PRO A 107 0.27 -9.63 -12.07
N LEU A 108 -0.14 -8.51 -11.51
CA LEU A 108 -1.32 -8.48 -10.64
C LEU A 108 -2.55 -8.10 -11.48
N PRO A 109 -3.70 -8.75 -11.26
CA PRO A 109 -4.96 -8.25 -11.79
C PRO A 109 -5.20 -6.82 -11.26
N GLN A 110 -6.06 -6.07 -11.94
CA GLN A 110 -6.41 -4.68 -11.60
C GLN A 110 -6.50 -4.52 -10.09
N GLN A 111 -5.73 -3.56 -9.55
CA GLN A 111 -5.40 -3.47 -8.14
C GLN A 111 -6.65 -3.56 -7.25
N ASP A 112 -6.55 -4.34 -6.16
CA ASP A 112 -7.58 -4.38 -5.13
C ASP A 112 -7.89 -2.95 -4.66
N SER A 113 -9.17 -2.69 -4.38
CA SER A 113 -9.62 -1.40 -3.88
C SER A 113 -8.82 -0.97 -2.65
N LEU A 114 -8.56 0.34 -2.48
CA LEU A 114 -7.79 0.85 -1.34
C LEU A 114 -8.33 0.28 -0.01
N ARG A 115 -9.65 0.16 0.12
CA ARG A 115 -10.30 -0.45 1.27
C ARG A 115 -9.80 -1.86 1.58
N SER A 116 -9.81 -2.75 0.59
CA SER A 116 -9.38 -4.15 0.78
C SER A 116 -7.91 -4.24 1.20
N LEU A 117 -7.10 -3.28 0.77
CA LEU A 117 -5.70 -3.17 1.18
C LEU A 117 -5.54 -2.65 2.61
N LEU A 118 -6.32 -1.63 3.01
CA LEU A 118 -6.29 -1.11 4.38
C LEU A 118 -6.74 -2.14 5.42
N GLU A 119 -7.64 -3.05 5.05
CA GLU A 119 -8.06 -4.19 5.90
C GLU A 119 -6.93 -5.18 6.19
N GLN A 120 -5.78 -5.10 5.50
CA GLN A 120 -4.61 -5.96 5.73
C GLN A 120 -3.61 -5.37 6.74
N LEU A 121 -3.79 -4.10 7.14
CA LEU A 121 -2.93 -3.45 8.12
C LEU A 121 -3.15 -4.02 9.53
N PRO A 122 -2.08 -4.19 10.32
CA PRO A 122 -2.14 -4.73 11.69
C PRO A 122 -2.68 -3.72 12.71
#